data_AF-U1LUT3-F1
#
_entry.id   AF-U1LUT3-F1
#
_cell.length_a   1.000
_cell.length_b   1.000
_cell.length_c   1.000
_cell.angle_alpha   90.00
_cell.angle_beta   90.00
_cell.angle_gamma   90.00
#
_symmetry.space_group_name_H-M   'P 1'
#
loop_
_entity.id
_entity.type
_entity.pdbx_description
1 polymer ?
#
loop_
_entity_poly.entity_id
_entity_poly.type
_entity_poly.pdbx_seq_one_letter_code
_entity_poly.pdbx_strand_id
1 'polypeptide(L)'
;MRFAIGRTGGYVDALTLSRGRIEPFAPFSCPECGERVIVRQGVKRRLHFAHVNPCGCGESTGHHEDKWGVRQWLQGQGYEVEQEVVIGARRADLVAVRDDTRLVVEIQASTLSIESYVDRTRHYRDNGLDVVWLASGLQPGGVTTFKPWMRAELARRHSLVVPTGQALYRFVGFPVSIRAGVGQWQVATSFDVSPFAAYYGFDAHRWTQVIRRRRMTPPYPTPQYRRLILNRLYPLGMLPSLLPNYCYLPLPSLWGVHVHPFMFQTVLYLNRRDCPGDSVNWSIEKTCRQFDVTPTSDFLQAFEVQWRQLLNVFDVTEAVRDWHVPKTLDTALLHDFRYFQGFQRFMAKSYTN
;
A
#
# COMPACT_ATOMS: atom_id res chain seq x y z
N MET A 1 -8.24 -27.27 5.87
CA MET A 1 -8.94 -26.36 4.95
C MET A 1 -10.38 -26.17 5.41
N ARG A 2 -10.94 -24.97 5.24
CA ARG A 2 -12.31 -24.65 5.66
C ARG A 2 -13.38 -25.12 4.68
N PHE A 3 -13.08 -25.19 3.39
CA PHE A 3 -14.07 -25.50 2.35
C PHE A 3 -13.76 -26.83 1.65
N ALA A 4 -14.79 -27.47 1.10
CA ALA A 4 -14.67 -28.59 0.17
C ALA A 4 -15.84 -28.62 -0.80
N ILE A 5 -15.70 -29.29 -1.94
CA ILE A 5 -16.81 -29.57 -2.85
C ILE A 5 -17.53 -30.82 -2.33
N GLY A 6 -18.82 -30.71 -2.05
CA GLY A 6 -19.65 -31.83 -1.64
C GLY A 6 -20.14 -32.66 -2.83
N ARG A 7 -20.77 -33.80 -2.53
CA ARG A 7 -21.37 -34.73 -3.50
C ARG A 7 -22.23 -34.07 -4.59
N THR A 8 -22.93 -32.99 -4.25
CA THR A 8 -23.82 -32.28 -5.18
C THR A 8 -23.07 -31.36 -6.14
N GLY A 9 -21.74 -31.29 -6.06
CA GLY A 9 -20.90 -30.33 -6.78
C GLY A 9 -20.86 -28.94 -6.16
N GLY A 10 -21.66 -28.68 -5.11
CA GLY A 10 -21.68 -27.42 -4.38
C GLY A 10 -20.57 -27.32 -3.32
N TYR A 11 -20.14 -26.11 -3.01
CA TYR A 11 -19.17 -25.85 -1.93
C TYR A 11 -19.82 -26.01 -0.55
N VAL A 12 -19.05 -26.56 0.38
CA VAL A 12 -19.44 -26.81 1.77
C VAL A 12 -18.43 -26.13 2.68
N ASP A 13 -18.91 -25.26 3.57
CA ASP A 13 -18.10 -24.57 4.58
C ASP A 13 -18.12 -25.36 5.90
N ALA A 14 -16.95 -25.74 6.39
CA ALA A 14 -16.79 -26.46 7.64
C ALA A 14 -17.23 -25.65 8.87
N LEU A 15 -17.37 -24.32 8.78
CA LEU A 15 -17.92 -23.49 9.85
C LEU A 15 -19.44 -23.57 9.94
N THR A 16 -20.14 -23.77 8.83
CA THR A 16 -21.60 -23.91 8.80
C THR A 16 -22.04 -25.38 8.83
N LEU A 17 -21.13 -26.30 8.51
CA LEU A 17 -21.37 -27.73 8.58
C LEU A 17 -21.53 -28.16 10.04
N SER A 18 -22.65 -28.79 10.37
CA SER A 18 -22.86 -29.38 11.70
C SER A 18 -22.53 -30.87 11.67
N ARG A 19 -22.11 -31.43 12.81
CA ARG A 19 -21.69 -32.84 12.91
C ARG A 19 -22.75 -33.83 12.42
N GLY A 20 -24.04 -33.52 12.65
CA GLY A 20 -25.17 -34.35 12.21
C GLY A 20 -25.58 -34.15 10.75
N ARG A 21 -24.94 -33.25 10.00
CA ARG A 21 -25.25 -32.96 8.60
C ARG A 21 -24.07 -33.19 7.66
N ILE A 22 -23.14 -34.08 8.00
CA ILE A 22 -21.98 -34.36 7.16
C ILE A 22 -22.33 -35.31 6.01
N GLU A 23 -23.04 -36.40 6.31
CA GLU A 23 -23.43 -37.45 5.35
C GLU A 23 -24.12 -36.93 4.07
N PRO A 24 -25.08 -35.97 4.13
CA PRO A 24 -25.77 -35.50 2.93
C PRO A 24 -24.84 -34.84 1.90
N PHE A 25 -23.71 -34.30 2.35
CA PHE A 25 -22.76 -33.58 1.49
C PHE A 25 -21.50 -34.41 1.18
N ALA A 26 -21.28 -35.53 1.87
CA ALA A 26 -20.17 -36.42 1.60
C ALA A 26 -20.43 -37.27 0.32
N PRO A 27 -19.37 -37.74 -0.38
CA PRO A 27 -17.95 -37.46 -0.15
C PRO A 27 -17.57 -36.02 -0.48
N PHE A 28 -16.47 -35.57 0.12
CA PHE A 28 -15.90 -34.25 -0.14
C PHE A 28 -14.66 -34.35 -1.01
N SER A 29 -14.51 -33.44 -1.94
CA SER A 29 -13.28 -33.24 -2.72
C SER A 29 -12.67 -31.86 -2.45
N CYS A 30 -11.35 -31.80 -2.54
CA CYS A 30 -10.63 -30.55 -2.57
C CYS A 30 -11.02 -29.80 -3.85
N PRO A 31 -11.41 -28.52 -3.77
CA PRO A 31 -11.72 -27.73 -4.96
C PRO A 31 -10.51 -27.50 -5.87
N GLU A 32 -9.28 -27.69 -5.39
CA GLU A 32 -8.07 -27.41 -6.17
C GLU A 32 -7.49 -28.63 -6.86
N CYS A 33 -7.21 -29.69 -6.10
CA CYS A 33 -6.62 -30.90 -6.68
C CYS A 33 -7.67 -31.92 -7.10
N GLY A 34 -8.95 -31.71 -6.75
CA GLY A 34 -10.03 -32.67 -6.98
C GLY A 34 -9.94 -33.92 -6.11
N GLU A 35 -8.87 -34.10 -5.32
CA GLU A 35 -8.68 -35.28 -4.48
C GLU A 35 -9.66 -35.30 -3.31
N ARG A 36 -9.93 -36.51 -2.81
CA ARG A 36 -10.83 -36.71 -1.68
C ARG A 36 -10.26 -36.09 -0.40
N VAL A 37 -11.09 -35.32 0.29
CA VAL A 37 -10.79 -34.76 1.61
C VAL A 37 -11.72 -35.34 2.66
N ILE A 38 -11.23 -35.42 3.90
CA ILE A 38 -11.97 -35.95 5.05
C ILE A 38 -12.29 -34.84 6.04
N VAL A 39 -13.46 -34.91 6.67
CA VAL A 39 -13.83 -34.01 7.76
C VAL A 39 -13.15 -34.47 9.04
N ARG A 40 -12.25 -33.66 9.59
CA ARG A 40 -11.62 -33.90 10.91
C ARG A 40 -12.50 -33.27 11.99
N GLN A 41 -12.91 -34.08 12.95
CA GLN A 41 -13.69 -33.65 14.11
C GLN A 41 -12.85 -33.79 15.38
N GLY A 42 -12.25 -32.69 15.85
CA GLY A 42 -11.59 -32.70 17.15
C GLY A 42 -12.60 -32.47 18.27
N VAL A 43 -12.41 -33.11 19.43
CA VAL A 43 -13.28 -32.94 20.61
C VAL A 43 -13.37 -31.46 21.04
N LYS A 44 -12.28 -30.69 20.89
CA LYS A 44 -12.19 -29.24 21.17
C LYS A 44 -11.95 -28.35 19.94
N ARG A 45 -11.83 -28.91 18.73
CA ARG A 45 -11.49 -28.15 17.51
C ARG A 45 -12.68 -28.07 16.57
N ARG A 46 -12.83 -26.91 15.89
CA ARG A 46 -13.81 -26.70 14.83
C ARG A 46 -13.61 -27.72 13.71
N LEU A 47 -14.71 -28.08 13.05
CA LEU A 47 -14.66 -28.92 11.87
C LEU A 47 -13.79 -28.25 10.82
N HIS A 48 -12.99 -29.05 10.13
CA HIS A 48 -12.20 -28.64 8.99
C HIS A 48 -12.01 -29.86 8.10
N PHE A 49 -11.86 -29.63 6.80
CA PHE A 49 -11.46 -30.67 5.87
C PHE A 49 -9.94 -30.83 5.92
N ALA A 50 -9.47 -32.05 5.74
CA ALA A 50 -8.06 -32.40 5.66
C ALA A 50 -7.88 -33.41 4.53
N HIS A 51 -6.80 -33.27 3.78
CA HIS A 51 -6.44 -34.29 2.82
C HIS A 51 -6.00 -35.57 3.54
N VAL A 52 -6.25 -36.72 2.92
CA VAL A 52 -5.74 -38.02 3.40
C VAL A 52 -4.23 -38.13 3.13
N ASN A 53 -3.78 -37.61 1.99
CA ASN A 53 -2.37 -37.43 1.62
C ASN A 53 -2.06 -35.93 1.47
N PRO A 54 -0.85 -35.44 1.72
CA PRO A 54 -0.51 -34.03 1.47
C PRO A 54 -0.85 -33.65 0.04
N CYS A 55 -1.68 -32.61 -0.13
CA CYS A 55 -1.95 -32.06 -1.46
C CYS A 55 -0.63 -31.60 -2.08
N GLY A 56 -0.36 -31.99 -3.33
CA GLY A 56 0.74 -31.43 -4.12
C GLY A 56 0.53 -29.95 -4.48
N CYS A 57 -0.62 -29.36 -4.15
CA CYS A 57 -0.89 -27.93 -4.24
C CYS A 57 -0.18 -27.19 -3.10
N GLY A 58 0.90 -26.47 -3.45
CA GLY A 58 1.77 -25.75 -2.51
C GLY A 58 1.18 -24.52 -1.82
N GLU A 59 -0.13 -24.32 -1.85
CA GLU A 59 -0.81 -23.18 -1.22
C GLU A 59 -1.30 -23.53 0.20
N SER A 60 -1.10 -22.60 1.13
CA SER A 60 -1.47 -22.80 2.54
C SER A 60 -2.98 -22.67 2.75
N THR A 61 -3.53 -23.34 3.77
CA THR A 61 -4.97 -23.24 4.09
C THR A 61 -5.47 -21.82 4.32
N GLY A 62 -4.61 -20.91 4.80
CA GLY A 62 -4.98 -19.51 5.01
C GLY A 62 -5.13 -18.72 3.70
N HIS A 63 -4.31 -19.05 2.69
CA HIS A 63 -4.41 -18.42 1.37
C HIS A 63 -5.73 -18.79 0.67
N HIS A 64 -6.20 -20.02 0.86
CA HIS A 64 -7.50 -20.48 0.34
C HIS A 64 -8.68 -19.81 1.01
N GLU A 65 -8.59 -19.60 2.33
CA GLU A 65 -9.61 -18.88 3.08
C GLU A 65 -9.72 -17.43 2.60
N ASP A 66 -8.58 -16.78 2.35
CA ASP A 66 -8.52 -15.43 1.79
C ASP A 66 -9.10 -15.40 0.36
N LYS A 67 -8.67 -16.32 -0.52
CA LYS A 67 -9.16 -16.45 -1.90
C LYS A 67 -10.66 -16.63 -1.96
N TRP A 68 -11.21 -17.48 -1.10
CA TRP A 68 -12.65 -17.65 -0.97
C TRP A 68 -13.36 -16.41 -0.45
N GLY A 69 -12.84 -15.78 0.61
CA GLY A 69 -13.42 -14.57 1.18
C GLY A 69 -13.48 -13.42 0.18
N VAL A 70 -12.41 -13.24 -0.60
CA VAL A 70 -12.34 -12.22 -1.67
C VAL A 70 -13.35 -12.52 -2.77
N ARG A 71 -13.47 -13.80 -3.20
CA ARG A 71 -14.48 -14.22 -4.18
C ARG A 71 -15.89 -13.89 -3.69
N GLN A 72 -16.24 -14.26 -2.45
CA GLN A 72 -17.56 -13.97 -1.89
C GLN A 72 -17.83 -12.48 -1.80
N TRP A 73 -16.83 -11.69 -1.39
CA TRP A 73 -16.95 -10.24 -1.34
C TRP A 73 -17.26 -9.66 -2.72
N LEU A 74 -16.53 -10.10 -3.76
CA LEU A 74 -16.74 -9.69 -5.16
C LEU A 74 -18.13 -10.07 -5.68
N GLN A 75 -18.57 -11.31 -5.42
CA GLN A 75 -19.92 -11.76 -5.79
C GLN A 75 -21.01 -10.93 -5.11
N GLY A 76 -20.81 -10.56 -3.84
CA GLY A 76 -21.70 -9.63 -3.13
C GLY A 76 -21.73 -8.22 -3.72
N GLN A 77 -20.70 -7.81 -4.46
CA GLN A 77 -20.66 -6.56 -5.24
C GLN A 77 -21.22 -6.72 -6.67
N GLY A 78 -21.78 -7.88 -7.01
CA GLY A 78 -22.39 -8.15 -8.32
C GLY A 78 -21.42 -8.59 -9.42
N TYR A 79 -20.19 -9.01 -9.06
CA TYR A 79 -19.27 -9.60 -10.04
C TYR A 79 -19.55 -11.08 -10.27
N GLU A 80 -19.46 -11.52 -11.52
CA GLU A 80 -19.23 -12.91 -11.86
C GLU A 80 -17.74 -13.22 -11.63
N VAL A 81 -17.44 -14.29 -10.88
CA VAL A 81 -16.06 -14.57 -10.43
C VAL A 81 -15.64 -16.00 -10.75
N GLU A 82 -14.64 -16.11 -11.60
CA GLU A 82 -13.90 -17.34 -11.89
C GLU A 82 -12.62 -17.42 -11.05
N GLN A 83 -12.19 -18.62 -10.70
CA GLN A 83 -10.94 -18.86 -9.96
C GLN A 83 -9.93 -19.59 -10.83
N GLU A 84 -8.63 -19.41 -10.57
CA GLU A 84 -7.54 -20.18 -11.20
C GLU A 84 -7.54 -20.06 -12.74
N VAL A 85 -7.86 -18.88 -13.26
CA VAL A 85 -8.07 -18.66 -14.69
C VAL A 85 -6.73 -18.51 -15.41
N VAL A 86 -6.53 -19.30 -16.46
CA VAL A 86 -5.33 -19.21 -17.30
C VAL A 86 -5.49 -18.06 -18.30
N ILE A 87 -4.60 -17.08 -18.21
CA ILE A 87 -4.51 -15.91 -19.07
C ILE A 87 -3.12 -15.92 -19.73
N GLY A 88 -3.07 -16.33 -21.00
CA GLY A 88 -1.81 -16.54 -21.71
C GLY A 88 -0.93 -17.57 -20.98
N ALA A 89 0.26 -17.14 -20.57
CA ALA A 89 1.22 -17.99 -19.86
C ALA A 89 1.09 -17.97 -18.32
N ARG A 90 0.08 -17.25 -17.77
CA ARG A 90 -0.09 -17.08 -16.32
C ARG A 90 -1.43 -17.59 -15.86
N ARG A 91 -1.50 -17.95 -14.58
CA ARG A 91 -2.73 -18.29 -13.87
C ARG A 91 -3.05 -17.20 -12.87
N ALA A 92 -4.21 -16.58 -13.01
CA ALA A 92 -4.74 -15.60 -12.08
C ALA A 92 -5.49 -16.31 -10.95
N ASP A 93 -5.34 -15.82 -9.72
CA ASP A 93 -6.11 -16.34 -8.58
C ASP A 93 -7.62 -16.19 -8.81
N LEU A 94 -8.06 -14.98 -9.20
CA LEU A 94 -9.45 -14.69 -9.53
C LEU A 94 -9.55 -13.78 -10.76
N VAL A 95 -10.59 -13.99 -11.56
CA VAL A 95 -11.05 -13.06 -12.60
C VAL A 95 -12.49 -12.69 -12.29
N ALA A 96 -12.73 -11.40 -12.11
CA ALA A 96 -14.02 -10.82 -11.79
C ALA A 96 -14.53 -9.99 -12.97
N VAL A 97 -15.76 -10.25 -13.39
CA VAL A 97 -16.42 -9.55 -14.51
C VAL A 97 -17.70 -8.89 -14.01
N ARG A 98 -17.89 -7.62 -14.31
CA ARG A 98 -19.14 -6.89 -14.09
C ARG A 98 -19.28 -5.82 -15.15
N ASP A 99 -20.37 -5.88 -15.92
CA ASP A 99 -20.57 -5.04 -17.09
C ASP A 99 -19.34 -5.11 -18.03
N ASP A 100 -18.83 -3.97 -18.47
CA ASP A 100 -17.61 -3.88 -19.29
C ASP A 100 -16.30 -3.97 -18.47
N THR A 101 -16.38 -4.15 -17.15
CA THR A 101 -15.21 -4.21 -16.28
C THR A 101 -14.75 -5.65 -16.10
N ARG A 102 -13.51 -5.93 -16.52
CA ARG A 102 -12.83 -7.20 -16.28
C ARG A 102 -11.57 -6.99 -15.44
N LEU A 103 -11.59 -7.56 -14.24
CA LEU A 103 -10.56 -7.36 -13.22
C LEU A 103 -9.92 -8.68 -12.82
N VAL A 104 -8.60 -8.73 -12.83
CA VAL A 104 -7.81 -9.78 -12.20
C VAL A 104 -7.58 -9.42 -10.73
N VAL A 105 -7.74 -10.37 -9.82
CA VAL A 105 -7.39 -10.19 -8.42
C VAL A 105 -6.34 -11.22 -8.03
N GLU A 106 -5.19 -10.74 -7.60
CA GLU A 106 -4.03 -11.54 -7.18
C GLU A 106 -3.89 -11.45 -5.66
N ILE A 107 -3.87 -12.58 -4.98
CA ILE A 107 -3.82 -12.66 -3.51
C ILE A 107 -2.44 -13.17 -3.12
N GLN A 108 -1.60 -12.29 -2.61
CA GLN A 108 -0.19 -12.60 -2.41
C GLN A 108 0.11 -12.82 -0.92
N ALA A 109 0.32 -14.09 -0.53
CA ALA A 109 0.71 -14.46 0.84
C ALA A 109 2.24 -14.47 1.04
N SER A 110 3.00 -14.96 0.05
CA SER A 110 4.45 -15.13 0.14
C SER A 110 5.23 -13.89 -0.30
N THR A 111 6.55 -13.90 -0.13
CA THR A 111 7.42 -12.83 -0.65
C THR A 111 7.38 -12.81 -2.18
N LEU A 112 7.08 -11.62 -2.73
CA LEU A 112 7.09 -11.35 -4.16
C LEU A 112 8.16 -10.29 -4.43
N SER A 113 9.06 -10.56 -5.38
CA SER A 113 10.06 -9.57 -5.79
C SER A 113 9.36 -8.43 -6.54
N ILE A 114 9.99 -7.25 -6.58
CA ILE A 114 9.42 -6.11 -7.29
C ILE A 114 9.38 -6.35 -8.81
N GLU A 115 10.39 -7.05 -9.34
CA GLU A 115 10.48 -7.42 -10.75
C GLU A 115 9.33 -8.35 -11.14
N SER A 116 9.09 -9.39 -10.34
CA SER A 116 7.99 -10.33 -10.56
C SER A 116 6.62 -9.65 -10.46
N TYR A 117 6.44 -8.73 -9.50
CA TYR A 117 5.23 -7.91 -9.41
C TYR A 117 5.02 -7.06 -10.67
N VAL A 118 6.06 -6.38 -11.15
CA VAL A 118 6.00 -5.51 -12.34
C VAL A 118 5.69 -6.34 -13.58
N ASP A 119 6.37 -7.47 -13.77
CA ASP A 119 6.18 -8.33 -14.94
C ASP A 119 4.82 -9.01 -14.94
N ARG A 120 4.31 -9.44 -13.77
CA ARG A 120 2.94 -9.97 -13.63
C ARG A 120 1.89 -8.91 -13.90
N THR A 121 2.08 -7.71 -13.36
CA THR A 121 1.16 -6.60 -13.58
C THR A 121 1.13 -6.17 -15.04
N ARG A 122 2.30 -6.10 -15.70
CA ARG A 122 2.42 -5.80 -17.12
C ARG A 122 1.74 -6.87 -17.98
N HIS A 123 1.97 -8.15 -17.68
CA HIS A 123 1.33 -9.26 -18.39
C HIS A 123 -0.20 -9.12 -18.46
N TYR A 124 -0.86 -8.82 -17.34
CA TYR A 124 -2.31 -8.62 -17.35
C TYR A 124 -2.71 -7.37 -18.15
N ARG A 125 -1.99 -6.25 -17.97
CA ARG A 125 -2.25 -5.02 -18.71
C ARG A 125 -2.13 -5.21 -20.23
N ASP A 126 -1.10 -5.91 -20.69
CA ASP A 126 -0.86 -6.18 -22.12
C ASP A 126 -1.95 -7.09 -22.72
N ASN A 127 -2.68 -7.84 -21.88
CA ASN A 127 -3.86 -8.62 -22.26
C ASN A 127 -5.17 -7.82 -22.11
N GLY A 128 -5.10 -6.50 -21.90
CA GLY A 128 -6.27 -5.63 -21.71
C GLY A 128 -6.98 -5.83 -20.37
N LEU A 129 -6.30 -6.38 -19.36
CA LEU A 129 -6.86 -6.69 -18.06
C LEU A 129 -6.29 -5.78 -16.98
N ASP A 130 -7.16 -5.23 -16.16
CA ASP A 130 -6.77 -4.52 -14.96
C ASP A 130 -6.51 -5.52 -13.81
N VAL A 131 -5.53 -5.27 -12.93
CA VAL A 131 -5.16 -6.21 -11.84
C VAL A 131 -5.09 -5.54 -10.47
N VAL A 132 -5.72 -6.09 -9.43
CA VAL A 132 -5.57 -5.64 -8.04
C VAL A 132 -4.79 -6.68 -7.24
N TRP A 133 -3.79 -6.23 -6.47
CA TRP A 133 -3.01 -7.10 -5.60
C TRP A 133 -3.41 -6.96 -4.14
N LEU A 134 -3.73 -8.09 -3.50
CA LEU A 134 -4.11 -8.20 -2.10
C LEU A 134 -2.96 -8.78 -1.29
N ALA A 135 -2.69 -8.19 -0.13
CA ALA A 135 -1.69 -8.67 0.82
C ALA A 135 -2.33 -9.62 1.84
N SER A 136 -2.23 -10.93 1.57
CA SER A 136 -2.67 -11.97 2.50
C SER A 136 -1.74 -12.07 3.71
N GLY A 137 -2.31 -12.39 4.88
CA GLY A 137 -1.58 -12.54 6.15
C GLY A 137 -1.15 -11.22 6.82
N LEU A 138 -1.46 -10.06 6.21
CA LEU A 138 -1.18 -8.75 6.81
C LEU A 138 -2.39 -8.27 7.62
N GLN A 139 -2.19 -7.97 8.90
CA GLN A 139 -3.27 -7.57 9.81
C GLN A 139 -3.46 -6.04 9.88
N PRO A 140 -4.70 -5.53 9.78
CA PRO A 140 -5.03 -4.14 10.03
C PRO A 140 -4.68 -3.67 11.46
N GLY A 141 -4.33 -2.39 11.62
CA GLY A 141 -4.23 -1.73 12.93
C GLY A 141 -2.87 -1.78 13.64
N GLY A 142 -1.89 -2.55 13.14
CA GLY A 142 -0.53 -2.60 13.70
C GLY A 142 0.46 -1.59 13.12
N VAL A 143 1.70 -1.59 13.62
CA VAL A 143 2.85 -0.99 12.91
C VAL A 143 3.11 -1.84 11.67
N THR A 144 2.53 -1.43 10.55
CA THR A 144 2.63 -2.19 9.30
C THR A 144 3.95 -1.89 8.60
N THR A 145 4.70 -2.96 8.32
CA THR A 145 5.82 -2.89 7.37
C THR A 145 5.36 -3.41 6.00
N PHE A 146 5.63 -2.64 4.97
CA PHE A 146 5.24 -2.91 3.60
C PHE A 146 6.43 -3.50 2.84
N LYS A 147 6.22 -4.68 2.25
CA LYS A 147 7.16 -5.30 1.32
C LYS A 147 7.29 -4.44 0.06
N PRO A 148 8.38 -4.55 -0.73
CA PRO A 148 8.57 -3.73 -1.93
C PRO A 148 7.38 -3.74 -2.90
N TRP A 149 6.81 -4.91 -3.19
CA TRP A 149 5.64 -5.02 -4.07
C TRP A 149 4.39 -4.34 -3.49
N MET A 150 4.19 -4.38 -2.16
CA MET A 150 3.06 -3.72 -1.49
C MET A 150 3.15 -2.19 -1.65
N ARG A 151 4.37 -1.65 -1.62
CA ARG A 151 4.61 -0.22 -1.85
C ARG A 151 4.36 0.16 -3.31
N ALA A 152 4.74 -0.69 -4.25
CA ALA A 152 4.43 -0.48 -5.65
C ALA A 152 2.92 -0.50 -5.90
N GLU A 153 2.19 -1.39 -5.22
CA GLU A 153 0.72 -1.39 -5.25
C GLU A 153 0.12 -0.12 -4.65
N LEU A 154 0.63 0.33 -3.48
CA LEU A 154 0.23 1.61 -2.88
C LEU A 154 0.48 2.81 -3.82
N ALA A 155 1.58 2.79 -4.55
CA ALA A 155 1.88 3.84 -5.52
C ALA A 155 0.91 3.82 -6.71
N ARG A 156 0.60 2.63 -7.22
CA ARG A 156 -0.20 2.41 -8.43
C ARG A 156 -1.70 2.55 -8.19
N ARG A 157 -2.21 2.08 -7.05
CA ARG A 157 -3.64 2.00 -6.71
C ARG A 157 -4.06 2.93 -5.58
N HIS A 158 -3.13 3.69 -5.02
CA HIS A 158 -3.36 4.58 -3.88
C HIS A 158 -3.84 3.86 -2.62
N SER A 159 -3.85 2.52 -2.61
CA SER A 159 -4.27 1.69 -1.50
C SER A 159 -3.63 0.30 -1.58
N LEU A 160 -3.63 -0.38 -0.44
CA LEU A 160 -3.30 -1.81 -0.35
C LEU A 160 -4.44 -2.52 0.35
N VAL A 161 -5.02 -3.51 -0.32
CA VAL A 161 -6.12 -4.30 0.25
C VAL A 161 -5.55 -5.53 0.95
N VAL A 162 -6.11 -5.86 2.11
CA VAL A 162 -5.83 -7.08 2.86
C VAL A 162 -7.15 -7.81 3.15
N PRO A 163 -7.23 -9.11 2.88
CA PRO A 163 -8.31 -9.94 3.41
C PRO A 163 -8.07 -10.19 4.90
N THR A 164 -9.10 -10.03 5.72
CA THR A 164 -9.03 -10.36 7.15
C THR A 164 -10.39 -10.87 7.62
N GLY A 165 -10.46 -12.16 7.95
CA GLY A 165 -11.70 -12.81 8.37
C GLY A 165 -12.70 -12.87 7.22
N GLN A 166 -13.82 -12.16 7.35
CA GLN A 166 -14.89 -12.11 6.32
C GLN A 166 -14.98 -10.76 5.61
N ALA A 167 -14.04 -9.85 5.86
CA ALA A 167 -14.03 -8.52 5.28
C ALA A 167 -12.70 -8.24 4.56
N LEU A 168 -12.76 -7.31 3.62
CA LEU A 168 -11.57 -6.72 3.03
C LEU A 168 -11.32 -5.38 3.70
N TYR A 169 -10.07 -5.13 4.08
CA TYR A 169 -9.62 -3.85 4.61
C TYR A 169 -8.64 -3.23 3.64
N ARG A 170 -8.72 -1.92 3.43
CA ARG A 170 -7.75 -1.15 2.65
C ARG A 170 -6.95 -0.25 3.54
N PHE A 171 -5.63 -0.23 3.33
CA PHE A 171 -4.75 0.79 3.86
C PHE A 171 -4.66 1.94 2.89
N VAL A 172 -4.83 3.17 3.40
CA VAL A 172 -4.56 4.40 2.68
C VAL A 172 -3.70 5.30 3.57
N GLY A 173 -2.62 5.83 3.04
CA GLY A 173 -1.70 6.64 3.83
C GLY A 173 -0.42 7.03 3.12
N PHE A 174 0.56 7.44 3.91
CA PHE A 174 1.79 8.06 3.45
C PHE A 174 3.01 7.26 3.90
N PRO A 175 4.08 7.21 3.10
CA PRO A 175 5.33 6.60 3.52
C PRO A 175 6.02 7.49 4.57
N VAL A 176 6.53 6.86 5.63
CA VAL A 176 7.36 7.52 6.65
C VAL A 176 8.76 6.93 6.73
N SER A 177 8.99 5.84 6.02
CA SER A 177 10.30 5.22 5.75
C SER A 177 10.23 4.38 4.47
N ILE A 178 11.32 3.69 4.13
CA ILE A 178 11.38 2.72 3.02
C ILE A 178 10.43 1.52 3.25
N ARG A 179 10.07 1.22 4.50
CA ARG A 179 9.27 0.04 4.85
C ARG A 179 8.00 0.35 5.62
N ALA A 180 7.83 1.55 6.14
CA ALA A 180 6.72 1.86 7.03
C ALA A 180 5.90 3.03 6.48
N GLY A 181 4.60 2.96 6.75
CA GLY A 181 3.65 4.02 6.45
C GLY A 181 2.83 4.39 7.67
N VAL A 182 2.20 5.55 7.58
CA VAL A 182 1.19 6.02 8.53
C VAL A 182 -0.05 6.36 7.75
N GLY A 183 -1.20 5.98 8.28
CA GLY A 183 -2.46 6.06 7.56
C GLY A 183 -3.55 5.32 8.30
N GLN A 184 -4.62 5.05 7.57
CA GLN A 184 -5.83 4.44 8.10
C GLN A 184 -6.10 3.11 7.42
N TRP A 185 -6.65 2.19 8.23
CA TRP A 185 -7.29 0.98 7.74
C TRP A 185 -8.79 1.21 7.74
N GLN A 186 -9.43 0.92 6.62
CA GLN A 186 -10.88 1.09 6.45
C GLN A 186 -11.45 -0.15 5.77
N VAL A 187 -12.72 -0.47 6.03
CA VAL A 187 -13.40 -1.54 5.31
C VAL A 187 -13.49 -1.16 3.83
N ALA A 188 -13.09 -2.08 2.96
CA ALA A 188 -13.16 -1.88 1.52
C ALA A 188 -14.59 -2.16 1.03
N THR A 189 -15.15 -1.19 0.33
CA THR A 189 -16.43 -1.28 -0.39
C THR A 189 -16.22 -1.29 -1.92
N SER A 190 -15.02 -0.92 -2.36
CA SER A 190 -14.58 -0.89 -3.75
C SER A 190 -13.07 -1.10 -3.79
N PHE A 191 -12.52 -1.45 -4.95
CA PHE A 191 -11.08 -1.37 -5.18
C PHE A 191 -10.63 -0.01 -5.72
N ASP A 192 -11.55 0.76 -6.29
CA ASP A 192 -11.27 2.13 -6.73
C ASP A 192 -11.07 3.04 -5.52
N VAL A 193 -9.94 3.73 -5.50
CA VAL A 193 -9.56 4.66 -4.44
C VAL A 193 -9.06 5.94 -5.08
N SER A 194 -9.66 7.06 -4.64
CA SER A 194 -9.22 8.39 -5.03
C SER A 194 -7.73 8.58 -4.70
N PRO A 195 -6.92 9.18 -5.59
CA PRO A 195 -5.54 9.56 -5.29
C PRO A 195 -5.41 10.45 -4.04
N PHE A 196 -6.50 11.13 -3.67
CA PHE A 196 -6.55 12.00 -2.50
C PHE A 196 -7.04 11.31 -1.23
N ALA A 197 -7.48 10.05 -1.29
CA ALA A 197 -8.08 9.35 -0.16
C ALA A 197 -7.20 9.34 1.11
N ALA A 198 -5.87 9.37 0.95
CA ALA A 198 -4.93 9.44 2.09
C ALA A 198 -5.11 10.70 2.93
N TYR A 199 -5.55 11.79 2.31
CA TYR A 199 -5.79 13.07 2.96
C TYR A 199 -7.14 13.13 3.67
N TYR A 200 -8.05 12.19 3.38
CA TYR A 200 -9.43 12.20 3.86
C TYR A 200 -9.50 11.88 5.35
N GLY A 201 -8.61 10.98 5.78
CA GLY A 201 -8.40 10.64 7.18
C GLY A 201 -7.09 11.17 7.74
N PHE A 202 -6.58 12.31 7.24
CA PHE A 202 -5.30 12.84 7.69
C PHE A 202 -5.31 13.14 9.20
N ASP A 203 -4.45 12.45 9.95
CA ASP A 203 -4.27 12.66 11.38
C ASP A 203 -3.04 13.55 11.62
N ALA A 204 -3.29 14.84 11.80
CA ALA A 204 -2.27 15.84 12.03
C ALA A 204 -1.47 15.58 13.31
N HIS A 205 -2.11 15.04 14.35
CA HIS A 205 -1.42 14.76 15.60
C HIS A 205 -0.39 13.65 15.40
N ARG A 206 -0.82 12.54 14.80
CA ARG A 206 0.05 11.41 14.49
C ARG A 206 1.16 11.81 13.52
N TRP A 207 0.87 12.60 12.48
CA TRP A 207 1.89 13.10 11.55
C TRP A 207 2.90 14.01 12.26
N THR A 208 2.44 14.95 13.10
CA THR A 208 3.31 15.83 13.90
C THR A 208 4.24 15.02 14.80
N GLN A 209 3.76 13.93 15.41
CA GLN A 209 4.61 13.04 16.20
C GLN A 209 5.70 12.36 15.36
N VAL A 210 5.39 11.95 14.12
CA VAL A 210 6.39 11.43 13.18
C VAL A 210 7.46 12.48 12.91
N ILE A 211 7.07 13.71 12.56
CA ILE A 211 8.03 14.77 12.22
C ILE A 211 8.86 15.17 13.43
N ARG A 212 8.26 15.30 14.61
CA ARG A 212 8.97 15.54 15.87
C ARG A 212 10.05 14.49 16.11
N ARG A 213 9.73 13.19 15.99
CA ARG A 213 10.74 12.12 16.13
C ARG A 213 11.87 12.26 15.11
N ARG A 214 11.56 12.65 13.87
CA ARG A 214 12.56 12.86 12.82
C ARG A 214 13.50 14.03 13.09
N ARG A 215 12.99 15.14 13.64
CA ARG A 215 13.83 16.28 14.02
C ARG A 215 14.72 15.96 15.22
N MET A 216 14.20 15.21 16.19
CA MET A 216 14.91 14.84 17.43
C MET A 216 15.92 13.72 17.24
N THR A 217 15.69 12.83 16.29
CA THR A 217 16.51 11.62 16.09
C THR A 217 16.90 11.51 14.62
N PRO A 218 17.87 12.33 14.16
CA PRO A 218 18.38 12.21 12.80
C PRO A 218 19.01 10.81 12.59
N PRO A 219 18.92 10.25 11.38
CA PRO A 219 19.49 8.93 11.10
C PRO A 219 20.99 8.92 11.34
N TYR A 220 21.54 7.76 11.73
CA TYR A 220 22.99 7.59 11.75
C TYR A 220 23.56 7.88 10.35
N PRO A 221 24.56 8.76 10.23
CA PRO A 221 24.91 9.34 8.95
C PRO A 221 25.71 8.34 8.09
N THR A 222 25.02 7.71 7.14
CA THR A 222 25.66 6.94 6.06
C THR A 222 26.50 7.84 5.15
N PRO A 223 27.47 7.31 4.38
CA PRO A 223 28.25 8.12 3.44
C PRO A 223 27.37 8.89 2.44
N GLN A 224 26.32 8.25 1.91
CA GLN A 224 25.37 8.89 1.01
C GLN A 224 24.60 10.03 1.72
N TYR A 225 24.14 9.83 2.96
CA TYR A 225 23.47 10.87 3.75
C TYR A 225 24.40 12.06 4.04
N ARG A 226 25.66 11.80 4.39
CA ARG A 226 26.67 12.87 4.59
C ARG A 226 26.84 13.69 3.31
N ARG A 227 27.08 13.01 2.18
CA ARG A 227 27.31 13.65 0.88
C ARG A 227 26.11 14.47 0.41
N LEU A 228 24.92 13.87 0.43
CA LEU A 228 23.73 14.48 -0.18
C LEU A 228 23.02 15.50 0.71
N ILE A 229 23.22 15.44 2.03
CA ILE A 229 22.48 16.25 3.00
C ILE A 229 23.42 17.04 3.91
N LEU A 230 24.21 16.39 4.78
CA LEU A 230 24.97 17.12 5.81
C LEU A 230 26.00 18.10 5.23
N ASN A 231 26.77 17.66 4.24
CA ASN A 231 27.79 18.48 3.59
C ASN A 231 27.21 19.69 2.84
N ARG A 232 25.90 19.69 2.55
CA ARG A 232 25.19 20.78 1.88
C ARG A 232 24.41 21.65 2.87
N LEU A 233 23.92 21.10 3.97
CA LEU A 233 23.22 21.86 5.02
C LEU A 233 24.17 22.66 5.92
N TYR A 234 25.31 22.09 6.32
CA TYR A 234 26.21 22.75 7.27
C TYR A 234 26.83 24.05 6.76
N PRO A 235 27.27 24.17 5.49
CA PRO A 235 27.71 25.46 4.95
C PRO A 235 26.63 26.55 4.96
N LEU A 236 25.36 26.16 5.00
CA LEU A 236 24.22 27.08 5.12
C LEU A 236 23.90 27.44 6.59
N GLY A 237 24.68 26.94 7.55
CA GLY A 237 24.40 27.09 8.98
C GLY A 237 23.14 26.34 9.43
N MET A 238 22.68 25.34 8.65
CA MET A 238 21.41 24.64 8.91
C MET A 238 21.66 23.25 9.48
N LEU A 239 20.97 22.91 10.56
CA LEU A 239 20.92 21.55 11.10
C LEU A 239 19.74 20.78 10.49
N PRO A 240 19.82 19.44 10.33
CA PRO A 240 18.69 18.64 9.86
C PRO A 240 17.40 18.84 10.68
N SER A 241 17.52 19.12 11.97
CA SER A 241 16.39 19.40 12.86
C SER A 241 15.68 20.72 12.56
N LEU A 242 16.30 21.61 11.78
CA LEU A 242 15.82 22.95 11.42
C LEU A 242 15.33 23.05 9.97
N LEU A 243 15.20 21.93 9.27
CA LEU A 243 14.66 21.93 7.90
C LEU A 243 13.27 22.59 7.86
N PRO A 244 12.92 23.30 6.77
CA PRO A 244 11.57 23.82 6.56
C PRO A 244 10.50 22.73 6.69
N ASN A 245 9.32 23.07 7.21
CA ASN A 245 8.18 22.16 7.36
C ASN A 245 7.75 21.52 6.02
N TYR A 246 7.97 22.21 4.90
CA TYR A 246 7.70 21.72 3.54
C TYR A 246 8.69 20.63 3.05
N CYS A 247 9.72 20.29 3.84
CA CYS A 247 10.53 19.08 3.62
C CYS A 247 9.88 17.81 4.24
N TYR A 248 8.70 17.96 4.84
CA TYR A 248 7.97 16.91 5.54
C TYR A 248 6.52 16.77 5.06
N LEU A 249 6.27 17.08 3.78
CA LEU A 249 4.94 16.98 3.18
C LEU A 249 4.46 15.52 3.17
N PRO A 250 3.18 15.27 3.49
CA PRO A 250 2.56 13.97 3.36
C PRO A 250 2.27 13.67 1.88
N LEU A 251 3.21 13.00 1.20
CA LEU A 251 3.15 12.73 -0.25
C LEU A 251 2.97 11.22 -0.52
N PRO A 252 1.77 10.74 -0.88
CA PRO A 252 1.53 9.34 -1.25
C PRO A 252 2.36 8.90 -2.47
N SER A 253 2.64 9.80 -3.41
CA SER A 253 3.51 9.53 -4.57
C SER A 253 4.87 8.95 -4.19
N LEU A 254 5.40 9.26 -3.00
CA LEU A 254 6.66 8.71 -2.49
C LEU A 254 6.62 7.20 -2.24
N TRP A 255 5.44 6.55 -2.27
CA TRP A 255 5.37 5.10 -2.32
C TRP A 255 6.08 4.53 -3.56
N GLY A 256 6.04 5.26 -4.68
CA GLY A 256 6.54 4.85 -5.99
C GLY A 256 8.06 4.95 -6.19
N VAL A 257 8.81 5.40 -5.18
CA VAL A 257 10.27 5.52 -5.26
C VAL A 257 10.95 4.81 -4.10
N HIS A 258 12.02 4.06 -4.34
CA HIS A 258 12.73 3.33 -3.29
C HIS A 258 13.72 4.22 -2.50
N VAL A 259 13.24 5.36 -2.01
CA VAL A 259 14.04 6.32 -1.24
C VAL A 259 13.30 6.69 0.04
N HIS A 260 14.03 6.96 1.12
CA HIS A 260 13.41 7.43 2.36
C HIS A 260 12.70 8.78 2.11
N PRO A 261 11.40 8.91 2.41
CA PRO A 261 10.57 10.03 1.94
C PRO A 261 11.08 11.41 2.39
N PHE A 262 11.53 11.54 3.64
CA PHE A 262 12.07 12.82 4.13
C PHE A 262 13.50 13.10 3.62
N MET A 263 14.28 12.07 3.28
CA MET A 263 15.58 12.29 2.65
C MET A 263 15.40 12.75 1.21
N PHE A 264 14.43 12.15 0.50
CA PHE A 264 14.04 12.60 -0.83
C PHE A 264 13.65 14.08 -0.83
N GLN A 265 12.72 14.48 0.03
CA GLN A 265 12.27 15.87 0.13
C GLN A 265 13.40 16.83 0.54
N THR A 266 14.30 16.41 1.44
CA THR A 266 15.46 17.22 1.84
C THR A 266 16.43 17.43 0.67
N VAL A 267 16.74 16.37 -0.09
CA VAL A 267 17.64 16.48 -1.24
C VAL A 267 16.98 17.26 -2.39
N LEU A 268 15.67 17.11 -2.59
CA LEU A 268 14.90 17.95 -3.52
C LEU A 268 14.98 19.43 -3.13
N TYR A 269 14.76 19.76 -1.86
CA TYR A 269 14.94 21.11 -1.33
C TYR A 269 16.33 21.65 -1.63
N LEU A 270 17.38 20.89 -1.33
CA LEU A 270 18.75 21.30 -1.58
C LEU A 270 19.05 21.46 -3.09
N ASN A 271 18.56 20.56 -3.93
CA ASN A 271 18.75 20.64 -5.39
C ASN A 271 18.11 21.91 -5.96
N ARG A 272 16.88 22.24 -5.54
CA ARG A 272 16.20 23.46 -5.95
C ARG A 272 16.82 24.71 -5.35
N ARG A 273 17.40 24.63 -4.15
CA ARG A 273 18.12 25.74 -3.52
C ARG A 273 19.42 26.03 -4.26
N ASP A 274 20.17 25.00 -4.64
CA ASP A 274 21.46 25.14 -5.33
C ASP A 274 21.26 25.59 -6.78
N CYS A 275 20.26 25.05 -7.47
CA CYS A 275 19.96 25.34 -8.88
C CYS A 275 18.51 25.85 -9.03
N PRO A 276 18.21 27.12 -8.68
CA PRO A 276 16.83 27.64 -8.70
C PRO A 276 16.21 27.74 -10.10
N GLY A 277 17.04 27.74 -11.16
CA GLY A 277 16.59 27.72 -12.55
C GLY A 277 16.22 26.33 -13.07
N ASP A 278 16.51 25.26 -12.33
CA ASP A 278 16.12 23.90 -12.71
C ASP A 278 14.58 23.77 -12.67
N SER A 279 14.01 23.16 -13.72
CA SER A 279 12.59 22.81 -13.70
C SER A 279 12.28 21.90 -12.51
N VAL A 280 11.02 21.94 -12.02
CA VAL A 280 10.60 21.05 -10.92
C VAL A 280 10.80 19.60 -11.31
N ASN A 281 10.36 19.22 -12.51
CA ASN A 281 10.50 17.87 -13.04
C ASN A 281 11.97 17.39 -13.05
N TRP A 282 12.89 18.22 -13.58
CA TRP A 282 14.32 17.91 -13.58
C TRP A 282 14.88 17.81 -12.16
N SER A 283 14.44 18.67 -11.24
CA SER A 283 14.86 18.61 -9.83
C SER A 283 14.45 17.29 -9.16
N ILE A 284 13.25 16.77 -9.46
CA ILE A 284 12.75 15.48 -8.98
C ILE A 284 13.60 14.35 -9.58
N GLU A 285 13.80 14.36 -10.89
CA GLU A 285 14.60 13.35 -11.59
C GLU A 285 16.05 13.30 -11.08
N LYS A 286 16.70 14.47 -10.97
CA LYS A 286 18.04 14.64 -10.39
C LYS A 286 18.11 14.08 -8.97
N THR A 287 17.07 14.29 -8.17
CA THR A 287 16.96 13.73 -6.82
C THR A 287 16.92 12.20 -6.86
N CYS A 288 16.11 11.59 -7.72
CA CYS A 288 16.07 10.13 -7.91
C CYS A 288 17.44 9.57 -8.30
N ARG A 289 18.08 10.18 -9.30
CA ARG A 289 19.40 9.74 -9.81
C ARG A 289 20.50 9.83 -8.75
N GLN A 290 20.46 10.83 -7.87
CA GLN A 290 21.42 10.94 -6.75
C GLN A 290 21.28 9.83 -5.70
N PHE A 291 20.12 9.18 -5.64
CA PHE A 291 19.85 7.99 -4.84
C PHE A 291 19.96 6.68 -5.64
N ASP A 292 20.53 6.73 -6.84
CA ASP A 292 20.71 5.57 -7.72
C ASP A 292 19.37 4.92 -8.12
N VAL A 293 18.31 5.73 -8.24
CA VAL A 293 16.98 5.31 -8.68
C VAL A 293 16.63 5.94 -10.02
N THR A 294 16.14 5.12 -10.96
CA THR A 294 15.55 5.59 -12.21
C THR A 294 14.04 5.81 -11.99
N PRO A 295 13.53 7.05 -12.06
CA PRO A 295 12.11 7.30 -11.88
C PRO A 295 11.30 6.88 -13.12
N THR A 296 10.04 6.52 -12.91
CA THR A 296 9.07 6.36 -14.01
C THR A 296 8.44 7.72 -14.36
N SER A 297 7.91 7.86 -15.57
CA SER A 297 7.12 9.02 -15.98
C SER A 297 5.95 9.28 -15.04
N ASP A 298 5.24 8.22 -14.67
CA ASP A 298 4.07 8.27 -13.80
C ASP A 298 4.44 8.79 -12.41
N PHE A 299 5.58 8.36 -11.86
CA PHE A 299 6.07 8.87 -10.59
C PHE A 299 6.42 10.35 -10.66
N LEU A 300 7.15 10.78 -11.71
CA LEU A 300 7.53 12.19 -11.88
C LEU A 300 6.29 13.09 -11.93
N GLN A 301 5.31 12.71 -12.76
CA GLN A 301 4.07 13.46 -12.90
C GLN A 301 3.26 13.48 -11.59
N ALA A 302 3.05 12.31 -10.97
CA ALA A 302 2.28 12.21 -9.74
C ALA A 302 2.93 12.98 -8.58
N PHE A 303 4.25 12.91 -8.44
CA PHE A 303 4.98 13.65 -7.43
C PHE A 303 4.89 15.15 -7.67
N GLU A 304 5.17 15.63 -8.89
CA GLU A 304 5.14 17.05 -9.22
C GLU A 304 3.77 17.67 -8.96
N VAL A 305 2.70 17.01 -9.42
CA VAL A 305 1.31 17.46 -9.21
C VAL A 305 0.98 17.52 -7.72
N GLN A 306 1.23 16.45 -6.97
CA GLN A 306 0.91 16.41 -5.54
C GLN A 306 1.74 17.43 -4.74
N TRP A 307 3.02 17.57 -5.06
CA TRP A 307 3.90 18.51 -4.38
C TRP A 307 3.44 19.95 -4.61
N ARG A 308 3.15 20.35 -5.85
CA ARG A 308 2.60 21.68 -6.16
C ARG A 308 1.24 21.92 -5.53
N GLN A 309 0.34 20.95 -5.58
CA GLN A 309 -0.98 21.07 -4.96
C GLN A 309 -0.86 21.33 -3.46
N LEU A 310 -0.01 20.58 -2.77
CA LEU A 310 0.21 20.81 -1.34
C LEU A 310 0.81 22.19 -1.09
N LEU A 311 1.84 22.62 -1.83
CA LEU A 311 2.39 23.97 -1.67
C LEU A 311 1.33 25.07 -1.87
N ASN A 312 0.48 24.92 -2.89
CA ASN A 312 -0.63 25.85 -3.17
C ASN A 312 -1.64 25.91 -2.02
N VAL A 313 -1.95 24.77 -1.37
CA VAL A 313 -2.83 24.74 -0.18
C VAL A 313 -2.29 25.63 0.95
N PHE A 314 -0.98 25.83 1.00
CA PHE A 314 -0.32 26.64 2.03
C PHE A 314 0.13 28.01 1.55
N ASP A 315 -0.26 28.42 0.34
CA ASP A 315 0.16 29.69 -0.28
C ASP A 315 1.69 29.84 -0.31
N VAL A 316 2.38 28.76 -0.66
CA VAL A 316 3.84 28.68 -0.70
C VAL A 316 4.29 28.44 -2.12
N THR A 317 5.28 29.21 -2.57
CA THR A 317 5.82 29.06 -3.92
C THR A 317 6.76 27.85 -4.02
N GLU A 318 7.01 27.38 -5.24
CA GLU A 318 8.02 26.36 -5.50
C GLU A 318 9.48 26.89 -5.42
N ALA A 319 9.66 28.19 -5.18
CA ALA A 319 10.94 28.85 -4.99
C ALA A 319 11.44 28.61 -3.56
N VAL A 320 12.12 27.48 -3.35
CA VAL A 320 12.50 26.99 -2.02
C VAL A 320 13.45 27.92 -1.23
N ARG A 321 14.06 28.90 -1.89
CA ARG A 321 14.90 29.92 -1.23
C ARG A 321 14.07 30.89 -0.39
N ASP A 322 12.80 31.07 -0.73
CA ASP A 322 11.87 31.97 -0.03
C ASP A 322 11.20 31.28 1.17
N TRP A 323 11.37 29.97 1.31
CA TRP A 323 10.78 29.20 2.40
C TRP A 323 11.38 29.62 3.74
N HIS A 324 10.50 29.81 4.73
CA HIS A 324 10.92 30.09 6.09
C HIS A 324 11.77 28.95 6.66
N VAL A 325 12.96 29.32 7.18
CA VAL A 325 13.85 28.41 7.91
C VAL A 325 13.80 28.75 9.40
N PRO A 326 13.33 27.82 10.26
CA PRO A 326 13.34 28.01 11.70
C PRO A 326 14.76 28.21 12.25
N LYS A 327 14.92 29.13 13.21
CA LYS A 327 16.21 29.37 13.89
C LYS A 327 16.46 28.45 15.09
N THR A 328 15.38 27.93 15.69
CA THR A 328 15.45 27.03 16.85
C THR A 328 14.56 25.81 16.63
N LEU A 329 14.87 24.74 17.37
CA LEU A 329 14.07 23.52 17.36
C LEU A 329 12.64 23.76 17.86
N ASP A 330 12.47 24.58 18.91
CA ASP A 330 11.14 24.89 19.45
C ASP A 330 10.28 25.63 18.44
N THR A 331 10.86 26.59 17.71
CA THR A 331 10.18 27.25 16.59
C THR A 331 9.82 26.22 15.51
N ALA A 332 10.74 25.34 15.11
CA ALA A 332 10.45 24.31 14.11
C ALA A 332 9.28 23.41 14.52
N LEU A 333 9.27 22.93 15.77
CA LEU A 333 8.21 22.06 16.32
C LEU A 333 6.86 22.78 16.40
N LEU A 334 6.85 24.05 16.80
CA LEU A 334 5.62 24.86 16.84
C LEU A 334 5.04 25.09 15.45
N HIS A 335 5.91 25.39 14.47
CA HIS A 335 5.50 25.59 13.07
C HIS A 335 4.91 24.31 12.48
N ASP A 336 5.55 23.15 12.65
CA ASP A 336 5.02 21.87 12.20
C ASP A 336 3.63 21.60 12.77
N PHE A 337 3.46 21.79 14.09
CA PHE A 337 2.19 21.56 14.76
C PHE A 337 1.08 22.44 14.18
N ARG A 338 1.30 23.75 14.08
CA ARG A 338 0.32 24.70 13.51
C ARG A 338 0.00 24.37 12.06
N TYR A 339 1.03 24.02 11.30
CA TYR A 339 0.93 23.66 9.89
C TYR A 339 0.05 22.44 9.66
N PHE A 340 0.35 21.31 10.30
CA PHE A 340 -0.42 20.08 10.10
C PHE A 340 -1.84 20.18 10.66
N GLN A 341 -2.05 20.91 11.77
CA GLN A 341 -3.41 21.22 12.24
C GLN A 341 -4.19 22.11 11.26
N GLY A 342 -3.53 23.09 10.65
CA GLY A 342 -4.10 23.89 9.56
C GLY A 342 -4.54 23.01 8.39
N PHE A 343 -3.65 22.12 7.96
CA PHE A 343 -3.93 21.18 6.88
C PHE A 343 -5.12 20.27 7.16
N GLN A 344 -5.20 19.66 8.35
CA GLN A 344 -6.35 18.82 8.72
C GLN A 344 -7.67 19.60 8.69
N ARG A 345 -7.67 20.87 9.14
CA ARG A 345 -8.86 21.73 9.07
C ARG A 345 -9.24 22.07 7.63
N PHE A 346 -8.27 22.32 6.76
CA PHE A 346 -8.50 22.54 5.33
C PHE A 346 -9.14 21.30 4.68
N MET A 347 -8.58 20.11 4.95
CA MET A 347 -9.14 18.87 4.42
C MET A 347 -10.55 18.63 4.94
N ALA A 348 -10.80 18.82 6.25
CA ALA A 348 -12.14 18.65 6.84
C ALA A 348 -13.21 19.54 6.17
N LYS A 349 -12.89 20.80 5.87
CA LYS A 349 -13.80 21.71 5.15
C LYS A 349 -14.07 21.28 3.71
N SER A 350 -13.09 20.65 3.07
CA SER A 350 -13.18 20.18 1.68
C SER A 350 -14.03 18.90 1.54
N TYR A 351 -14.42 18.24 2.64
CA TYR A 351 -15.37 17.11 2.61
C TYR A 351 -16.81 17.50 2.87
N THR A 352 -17.03 18.67 3.47
CA THR A 352 -18.37 19.13 3.86
C THR A 352 -19.07 19.93 2.76
N ASN A 353 -18.33 20.31 1.72
CA ASN A 353 -18.82 20.93 0.48
C ASN A 353 -18.56 19.98 -0.68
#